data_AF-A0A7L4TR40-F1
#
_entry.id   AF-A0A7L4TR40-F1
#
_cell.length_a   1.000
_cell.length_b   1.000
_cell.length_c   1.000
_cell.angle_alpha   90.00
_cell.angle_beta   90.00
_cell.angle_gamma   90.00
#
_symmetry.space_group_name_H-M   'P 1'
#
loop_
_entity.id
_entity.type
_entity.pdbx_description
1 polymer ?
#
loop_
_entity_poly.entity_id
_entity_poly.type
_entity_poly.pdbx_seq_one_letter_code
_entity_poly.pdbx_strand_id
1 'polypeptide(L)'
;KDLAAKRTQLQREQSVRTQRHITLDDIGRPIALGDFKELNIILKGDVDGSVEALTDSFQKLSTEEIQVNIIHKGVGAITESDVLLASASDAIIIGFNVRPAGNARMVAEKEEIDIRTYSIIYDAINDLKDAMEGMLSPVMKEEITGNAEIR
;
A
#
# COMPACT_ATOMS: atom_id res chain seq x y z
N LYS A 1 5.10 28.08 -22.85
CA LYS A 1 5.82 27.19 -21.92
C LYS A 1 5.39 27.41 -20.47
N ASP A 2 4.89 28.60 -20.11
CA ASP A 2 4.49 28.93 -18.72
C ASP A 2 3.20 28.25 -18.22
N LEU A 3 2.27 27.89 -19.11
CA LEU A 3 1.01 27.25 -18.71
C LEU A 3 1.23 25.83 -18.14
N ALA A 4 2.21 25.10 -18.68
CA ALA A 4 2.56 23.77 -18.18
C ALA A 4 3.23 23.85 -16.80
N ALA A 5 4.20 24.77 -16.65
CA ALA A 5 4.85 25.01 -15.36
C ALA A 5 3.85 25.45 -14.28
N LYS A 6 2.88 26.31 -14.63
CA LYS A 6 1.83 26.75 -13.71
C LYS A 6 0.89 25.61 -13.29
N ARG A 7 0.56 24.68 -14.20
CA ARG A 7 -0.23 23.48 -13.86
C ARG A 7 0.53 22.55 -12.91
N THR A 8 1.81 22.27 -13.19
CA THR A 8 2.64 21.44 -12.31
C THR A 8 2.81 22.07 -10.92
N GLN A 9 2.98 23.40 -10.86
CA GLN A 9 3.06 24.12 -9.59
C GLN A 9 1.75 24.06 -8.80
N LEU A 10 0.61 24.28 -9.45
CA LEU A 10 -0.70 24.18 -8.82
C LEU A 10 -1.00 22.76 -8.32
N GLN A 11 -0.62 21.72 -9.09
CA GLN A 11 -0.76 20.32 -8.65
C GLN A 11 0.12 20.01 -7.44
N ARG A 12 1.37 20.50 -7.42
CA ARG A 12 2.25 20.34 -6.26
C ARG A 12 1.66 21.04 -5.03
N GLU A 13 1.20 22.28 -5.17
CA GLU A 13 0.55 23.03 -4.10
C GLU A 13 -0.74 22.37 -3.59
N GLN A 14 -1.53 21.76 -4.47
CA GLN A 14 -2.73 20.99 -4.10
C GLN A 14 -2.37 19.68 -3.39
N SER A 15 -1.36 18.95 -3.87
CA SER A 15 -0.90 17.71 -3.23
C SER A 15 -0.35 17.93 -1.82
N VAL A 16 0.33 19.06 -1.58
CA VAL A 16 0.80 19.45 -0.24
C VAL A 16 -0.35 19.82 0.68
N ARG A 17 -1.47 20.34 0.14
CA ARG A 17 -2.67 20.68 0.93
C ARG A 17 -3.54 19.47 1.32
N THR A 18 -3.50 18.39 0.54
CA THR A 18 -4.27 17.16 0.84
C THR A 18 -3.50 16.13 1.66
N GLN A 19 -2.21 16.34 1.91
CA GLN A 19 -1.50 15.60 2.95
C GLN A 19 -2.04 16.04 4.31
N ARG A 20 -2.98 15.25 4.86
CA ARG A 20 -3.30 15.31 6.29
C ARG A 20 -1.98 15.21 7.04
N HIS A 21 -1.59 16.29 7.71
CA HIS A 21 -0.50 16.24 8.68
C HIS A 21 -0.95 15.27 9.76
N ILE A 22 -0.38 14.06 9.79
CA ILE A 22 -0.54 13.16 10.92
C ILE A 22 0.03 13.93 12.11
N THR A 23 -0.82 14.24 13.09
CA THR A 23 -0.39 15.00 14.26
C THR A 23 0.34 14.08 15.23
N LEU A 24 1.19 14.64 16.09
CA LEU A 24 1.82 13.87 17.18
C LEU A 24 0.77 13.15 18.06
N ASP A 25 -0.43 13.71 18.17
CA ASP A 25 -1.56 13.09 18.89
C ASP A 25 -2.17 11.89 18.14
N ASP A 26 -2.11 11.88 16.80
CA ASP A 26 -2.53 10.74 15.97
C ASP A 26 -1.48 9.62 15.99
N ILE A 27 -0.19 9.95 16.14
CA ILE A 27 0.91 8.98 16.29
C ILE A 27 0.92 8.35 17.70
N GLY A 28 0.46 9.08 18.72
CA GLY A 28 0.48 8.63 20.11
C GLY A 28 -0.54 7.54 20.47
N ARG A 29 -1.61 7.37 19.68
CA ARG A 29 -2.63 6.33 19.95
C ARG A 29 -2.27 4.93 19.43
N PRO A 30 -1.75 4.74 18.20
CA PRO A 30 -1.44 3.41 17.66
C PRO A 30 -0.23 2.76 18.34
N ILE A 31 0.77 3.54 18.76
CA ILE A 31 1.99 3.02 19.40
C ILE A 31 1.67 2.38 20.77
N ALA A 32 0.60 2.81 21.44
CA ALA A 32 0.26 2.33 22.77
C ALA A 32 -0.34 0.90 22.79
N LEU A 33 -0.77 0.36 21.65
CA LEU A 33 -1.48 -0.93 21.56
C LEU A 33 -0.68 -2.06 20.89
N GLY A 34 0.55 -1.81 20.45
CA GLY A 34 1.52 -2.88 20.14
C GLY A 34 1.35 -3.66 18.83
N ASP A 35 0.23 -3.53 18.10
CA ASP A 35 -0.08 -4.36 16.92
C ASP A 35 -0.44 -3.56 15.65
N PHE A 36 -0.05 -2.29 15.55
CA PHE A 36 -0.28 -1.50 14.34
C PHE A 36 0.71 -1.84 13.22
N LYS A 37 0.21 -2.25 12.05
CA LYS A 37 1.01 -2.64 10.88
C LYS A 37 0.71 -1.72 9.69
N GLU A 38 1.72 -1.44 8.89
CA GLU A 38 1.57 -0.71 7.63
C GLU A 38 1.85 -1.62 6.45
N LEU A 39 1.00 -1.56 5.42
CA LEU A 39 1.22 -2.21 4.14
C LEU A 39 1.53 -1.13 3.10
N ASN A 40 2.82 -0.96 2.80
CA ASN A 40 3.30 0.03 1.85
C ASN A 40 3.15 -0.47 0.42
N ILE A 41 2.63 0.39 -0.46
CA ILE A 41 2.32 0.05 -1.85
C ILE A 41 2.82 1.14 -2.79
N ILE A 42 3.47 0.73 -3.87
CA ILE A 42 3.65 1.55 -5.08
C ILE A 42 2.62 1.10 -6.12
N LEU A 43 1.80 2.03 -6.60
CA LEU A 43 0.76 1.77 -7.59
C LEU A 43 1.11 2.40 -8.94
N LYS A 44 1.26 1.57 -9.97
CA LYS A 44 1.47 2.01 -11.36
C LYS A 44 0.28 1.62 -12.22
N GLY A 45 -0.20 2.51 -13.07
CA GLY A 45 -1.32 2.22 -13.97
C GLY A 45 -1.12 2.74 -15.39
N ASP A 46 -1.94 2.29 -16.32
CA ASP A 46 -1.93 2.72 -17.72
C ASP A 46 -2.53 4.12 -17.93
N VAL A 47 -3.52 4.48 -17.11
CA VAL A 47 -4.23 5.76 -17.16
C VAL A 47 -4.52 6.30 -15.76
N ASP A 48 -4.68 7.62 -15.62
CA ASP A 48 -4.91 8.25 -14.31
C ASP A 48 -6.19 7.72 -13.63
N GLY A 49 -7.26 7.48 -14.40
CA GLY A 49 -8.56 7.07 -13.85
C GLY A 49 -8.52 5.72 -13.12
N SER A 50 -7.76 4.76 -13.64
CA SER A 50 -7.61 3.44 -13.00
C SER A 50 -6.74 3.53 -11.74
N VAL A 51 -5.69 4.34 -11.78
CA VAL A 51 -4.83 4.61 -10.62
C VAL A 51 -5.62 5.26 -9.48
N GLU A 52 -6.44 6.27 -9.77
CA GLU A 52 -7.26 6.93 -8.74
C GLU A 52 -8.32 5.98 -8.18
N ALA A 53 -9.03 5.24 -9.03
CA ALA A 53 -10.06 4.30 -8.58
C ALA A 53 -9.49 3.19 -7.68
N LEU A 54 -8.30 2.66 -8.01
CA LEU A 54 -7.61 1.69 -7.18
C LEU A 54 -7.07 2.31 -5.89
N THR A 55 -6.53 3.53 -5.95
CA THR A 55 -6.06 4.27 -4.76
C THR A 55 -7.18 4.38 -3.73
N ASP A 56 -8.34 4.90 -4.15
CA ASP A 56 -9.51 5.06 -3.28
C ASP A 56 -10.00 3.72 -2.73
N SER A 57 -9.96 2.66 -3.55
CA SER A 57 -10.41 1.33 -3.15
C SER A 57 -9.47 0.71 -2.12
N PHE A 58 -8.16 0.82 -2.33
CA PHE A 58 -7.14 0.27 -1.43
C PHE A 58 -7.12 0.99 -0.08
N GLN A 59 -7.23 2.32 -0.07
CA GLN A 59 -7.27 3.09 1.18
C GLN A 59 -8.48 2.70 2.05
N LYS A 60 -9.63 2.41 1.44
CA LYS A 60 -10.84 1.95 2.14
C LYS A 60 -10.71 0.55 2.76
N LEU A 61 -9.69 -0.23 2.39
CA LEU A 61 -9.42 -1.53 3.02
C LEU A 61 -8.70 -1.39 4.36
N SER A 62 -8.11 -0.23 4.65
CA SER A 62 -7.41 0.01 5.91
C SER A 62 -8.33 -0.26 7.11
N THR A 63 -7.76 -0.88 8.13
CA THR A 63 -8.41 -1.22 9.40
C THR A 63 -7.70 -0.53 10.55
N GLU A 64 -8.18 -0.72 11.78
CA GLU A 64 -7.50 -0.19 12.97
C GLU A 64 -6.15 -0.89 13.23
N GLU A 65 -5.98 -2.12 12.74
CA GLU A 65 -4.76 -2.93 12.92
C GLU A 65 -3.78 -2.80 11.75
N ILE A 66 -4.30 -2.68 10.52
CA ILE A 66 -3.48 -2.60 9.30
C ILE A 66 -3.86 -1.36 8.49
N GLN A 67 -2.90 -0.44 8.33
CA GLN A 67 -3.05 0.71 7.45
C GLN A 67 -2.46 0.42 6.06
N VAL A 68 -3.26 0.60 5.02
CA VAL A 68 -2.78 0.56 3.64
C VAL A 68 -2.22 1.94 3.27
N ASN A 69 -0.94 1.98 2.91
CA ASN A 69 -0.22 3.22 2.63
C ASN A 69 0.33 3.22 1.19
N ILE A 70 -0.21 4.10 0.34
CA ILE A 70 0.26 4.25 -1.03
C ILE A 70 1.37 5.31 -1.05
N ILE A 71 2.62 4.86 -0.98
CA ILE A 71 3.80 5.73 -0.91
C ILE A 71 4.11 6.42 -2.25
N HIS A 72 3.74 5.79 -3.36
CA HIS A 72 3.86 6.36 -4.68
C HIS A 72 2.76 5.84 -5.61
N LYS A 73 2.16 6.75 -6.38
CA LYS A 73 1.26 6.40 -7.47
C LYS A 73 1.65 7.13 -8.75
N GLY A 74 1.52 6.48 -9.90
CA GLY A 74 1.85 7.11 -11.18
C GLY A 74 1.39 6.34 -12.40
N VAL A 75 1.33 7.03 -13.52
CA VAL A 75 1.00 6.44 -14.82
C VAL A 75 2.26 6.00 -15.56
N GLY A 76 2.20 4.83 -16.18
CA GLY A 76 3.26 4.25 -17.00
C GLY A 76 3.79 2.92 -16.46
N ALA A 77 4.73 2.34 -17.20
CA ALA A 77 5.40 1.09 -16.85
C ALA A 77 6.13 1.19 -15.50
N ILE A 78 6.35 0.03 -14.88
CA ILE A 78 7.12 -0.06 -13.63
C ILE A 78 8.61 0.04 -13.98
N THR A 79 9.31 0.98 -13.36
CA THR A 79 10.71 1.32 -13.63
C THR A 79 11.64 0.81 -12.54
N GLU A 80 12.95 0.80 -12.81
CA GLU A 80 13.97 0.47 -11.80
C GLU A 80 13.89 1.41 -10.58
N SER A 81 13.60 2.69 -10.79
CA SER A 81 13.43 3.66 -9.70
C SER A 81 12.23 3.33 -8.81
N ASP A 82 11.13 2.83 -9.38
CA ASP A 82 9.98 2.37 -8.59
C ASP A 82 10.39 1.18 -7.71
N VAL A 83 11.19 0.24 -8.24
CA VAL A 83 11.70 -0.91 -7.48
C VAL A 83 12.64 -0.49 -6.36
N LEU A 84 13.55 0.44 -6.62
CA LEU A 84 14.46 0.94 -5.59
C LEU A 84 13.72 1.70 -4.48
N LEU A 85 12.68 2.46 -4.83
CA LEU A 85 11.81 3.11 -3.86
C LEU A 85 11.05 2.09 -3.00
N ALA A 86 10.57 1.02 -3.63
CA ALA A 86 9.88 -0.06 -2.93
C ALA A 86 10.80 -0.74 -1.91
N SER A 87 12.02 -1.07 -2.32
CA SER A 87 13.05 -1.65 -1.44
C SER A 87 13.42 -0.74 -0.28
N ALA A 88 13.57 0.56 -0.53
CA ALA A 88 13.89 1.52 0.54
C ALA A 88 12.75 1.75 1.55
N SER A 89 11.52 1.32 1.23
CA SER A 89 10.31 1.62 2.00
C SER A 89 9.53 0.38 2.43
N ASP A 90 10.12 -0.82 2.29
CA ASP A 90 9.46 -2.11 2.53
C ASP A 90 8.06 -2.19 1.87
N ALA A 91 8.00 -1.87 0.58
CA ALA A 91 6.75 -1.80 -0.18
C ALA A 91 6.64 -2.88 -1.26
N ILE A 92 5.41 -3.29 -1.55
CA ILE A 92 5.09 -4.08 -2.75
C ILE A 92 4.73 -3.18 -3.92
N ILE A 93 4.84 -3.69 -5.15
CA ILE A 93 4.46 -2.94 -6.35
C ILE A 93 3.24 -3.59 -7.00
N ILE A 94 2.20 -2.78 -7.21
CA ILE A 94 0.99 -3.16 -7.94
C ILE A 94 0.96 -2.41 -9.27
N GLY A 95 0.94 -3.14 -10.38
CA GLY A 95 0.76 -2.62 -11.73
C GLY A 95 -0.64 -2.92 -12.27
N PHE A 96 -1.39 -1.92 -12.70
CA PHE A 96 -2.67 -2.10 -13.38
C PHE A 96 -2.55 -1.82 -14.87
N ASN A 97 -2.77 -2.83 -15.72
CA ASN A 97 -2.56 -2.78 -17.17
C ASN A 97 -1.15 -2.36 -17.61
N VAL A 98 -0.18 -2.44 -16.71
CA VAL A 98 1.22 -2.11 -16.96
C VAL A 98 2.13 -3.26 -16.56
N ARG A 99 3.33 -3.27 -17.12
CA ARG A 99 4.35 -4.28 -16.86
C ARG A 99 5.67 -3.62 -16.45
N PRO A 100 6.59 -4.36 -15.80
CA PRO A 100 7.97 -3.92 -15.64
C PRO A 100 8.62 -3.63 -16.99
N ALA A 101 9.36 -2.53 -17.06
CA ALA A 101 10.14 -2.14 -18.24
C ALA A 101 11.65 -2.21 -17.96
N GLY A 102 12.44 -2.43 -19.02
CA GLY A 102 13.90 -2.50 -18.92
C GLY A 102 14.35 -3.60 -17.95
N ASN A 103 15.28 -3.28 -17.04
CA ASN A 103 15.77 -4.24 -16.06
C ASN A 103 14.96 -4.26 -14.77
N ALA A 104 13.84 -3.54 -14.67
CA ALA A 104 13.07 -3.43 -13.42
C ALA A 104 12.72 -4.80 -12.82
N ARG A 105 12.41 -5.80 -13.66
CA ARG A 105 12.14 -7.17 -13.18
C ARG A 105 13.37 -7.83 -12.55
N MET A 106 14.53 -7.72 -13.18
CA MET A 106 15.78 -8.27 -12.66
C MET A 106 16.20 -7.57 -11.36
N VAL A 107 16.00 -6.25 -11.26
CA VAL A 107 16.25 -5.51 -10.02
C VAL A 107 15.28 -5.95 -8.93
N ALA A 108 14.00 -6.16 -9.26
CA ALA A 108 13.01 -6.62 -8.28
C ALA A 108 13.33 -8.01 -7.74
N GLU A 109 13.76 -8.94 -8.59
CA GLU A 109 14.23 -10.27 -8.14
C GLU A 109 15.46 -10.17 -7.25
N LYS A 110 16.39 -9.25 -7.56
CA LYS A 110 17.61 -9.03 -6.76
C LYS A 110 17.34 -8.38 -5.40
N GLU A 111 16.43 -7.42 -5.35
CA GLU A 111 16.05 -6.68 -4.14
C GLU A 111 14.87 -7.35 -3.40
N GLU A 112 14.44 -8.54 -3.85
CA GLU A 112 13.34 -9.32 -3.26
C GLU A 112 11.99 -8.57 -3.16
N ILE A 113 11.69 -7.74 -4.17
CA ILE A 113 10.47 -6.95 -4.26
C ILE A 113 9.37 -7.71 -5.01
N ASP A 114 8.21 -7.88 -4.37
CA ASP A 114 7.03 -8.45 -5.02
C ASP A 114 6.41 -7.45 -6.00
N ILE A 115 6.30 -7.86 -7.27
CA ILE A 115 5.62 -7.10 -8.32
C ILE A 115 4.42 -7.92 -8.80
N ARG A 116 3.22 -7.38 -8.59
CA ARG A 116 1.98 -7.97 -9.08
C ARG A 116 1.34 -7.10 -10.15
N THR A 117 0.94 -7.72 -11.26
CA THR A 117 0.29 -7.03 -12.36
C THR A 117 -1.12 -7.56 -12.57
N TYR A 118 -2.09 -6.65 -12.69
CA TYR A 118 -3.50 -6.95 -12.85
C TYR A 118 -4.09 -6.26 -14.07
N SER A 119 -5.16 -6.83 -14.60
CA SER A 119 -6.01 -6.18 -15.61
C SER A 119 -7.47 -6.05 -15.16
N ILE A 120 -7.80 -6.59 -13.99
CA ILE A 120 -9.15 -6.57 -13.40
C ILE A 120 -9.03 -5.96 -12.00
N ILE A 121 -9.85 -4.94 -11.72
CA ILE A 121 -9.79 -4.18 -10.47
C ILE A 121 -10.09 -5.06 -9.25
N TYR A 122 -11.07 -5.96 -9.38
CA TYR A 122 -11.48 -6.85 -8.29
C TYR A 122 -10.38 -7.83 -7.90
N ASP A 123 -9.62 -8.35 -8.86
CA ASP A 123 -8.50 -9.26 -8.57
C ASP A 123 -7.43 -8.55 -7.74
N ALA A 124 -7.08 -7.31 -8.11
CA ALA A 124 -6.11 -6.51 -7.36
C ALA A 124 -6.60 -6.21 -5.93
N ILE A 125 -7.89 -5.93 -5.75
CA ILE A 125 -8.49 -5.67 -4.44
C ILE A 125 -8.50 -6.95 -3.58
N ASN A 126 -8.82 -8.10 -4.16
CA ASN A 126 -8.89 -9.37 -3.44
C ASN A 126 -7.50 -9.82 -2.99
N ASP A 127 -6.51 -9.83 -3.89
CA ASP A 127 -5.13 -10.17 -3.53
C ASP A 127 -4.59 -9.24 -2.42
N LEU A 128 -4.97 -7.96 -2.45
CA LEU A 128 -4.57 -7.02 -1.40
C LEU A 128 -5.23 -7.36 -0.06
N LYS A 129 -6.50 -7.77 -0.05
CA LYS A 129 -7.16 -8.25 1.18
C LYS A 129 -6.49 -9.51 1.71
N ASP A 130 -6.20 -10.47 0.83
CA ASP A 130 -5.54 -11.72 1.22
C ASP A 130 -4.16 -11.45 1.84
N ALA A 131 -3.41 -10.49 1.28
CA ALA A 131 -2.15 -10.04 1.87
C ALA A 131 -2.34 -9.43 3.26
N MET A 132 -3.37 -8.59 3.44
CA MET A 132 -3.71 -8.01 4.75
C MET A 132 -4.12 -9.10 5.75
N GLU A 133 -4.91 -10.10 5.34
CA GLU A 133 -5.29 -11.22 6.20
C GLU A 133 -4.07 -12.02 6.66
N GLY A 134 -3.10 -12.26 5.76
CA GLY A 134 -1.83 -12.90 6.11
C GLY A 134 -0.98 -12.11 7.10
N MET A 135 -1.21 -10.80 7.24
CA MET A 135 -0.54 -9.95 8.23
C MET A 135 -1.24 -9.95 9.59
N LEU A 136 -2.46 -10.46 9.71
CA LEU A 136 -3.19 -10.50 10.99
C LEU A 136 -2.59 -11.52 11.96
N SER A 137 -2.50 -11.14 13.22
CA SER A 137 -2.07 -12.04 14.28
C SER A 137 -3.16 -13.08 14.55
N PRO A 138 -2.82 -14.36 14.78
CA PRO A 138 -3.83 -15.41 15.01
C PRO A 138 -4.63 -15.15 16.29
N VAL A 139 -5.95 -15.30 16.22
CA VAL A 139 -6.83 -15.18 17.38
C VAL A 139 -6.61 -16.37 18.31
N MET A 140 -6.01 -16.13 19.48
CA MET A 140 -5.87 -17.12 20.54
C MET A 140 -7.26 -17.37 21.17
N LYS A 141 -7.83 -18.57 20.99
CA LYS A 141 -8.99 -19.02 21.75
C LYS A 141 -8.53 -19.91 22.88
N GLU A 142 -8.69 -19.47 24.12
CA GLU A 142 -8.63 -20.35 25.29
C GLU A 142 -9.89 -21.21 25.31
N GLU A 143 -9.71 -22.52 25.13
CA GLU A 143 -10.76 -23.50 25.33
C GLU A 143 -10.60 -24.12 26.73
N ILE A 144 -11.59 -23.93 27.60
CA ILE A 144 -11.60 -24.53 28.93
C ILE A 144 -11.86 -26.03 28.77
N THR A 145 -10.80 -26.83 28.89
CA THR A 145 -10.83 -28.29 28.66
C THR A 145 -11.43 -29.10 29.81
N GLY A 146 -11.72 -28.47 30.95
CA GLY A 146 -12.40 -29.14 32.05
C GLY A 146 -12.51 -28.27 33.29
N ASN A 147 -13.57 -28.49 34.06
CA ASN A 147 -13.73 -27.96 35.42
C ASN A 147 -13.58 -29.12 36.40
N ALA A 148 -12.70 -28.99 37.38
CA ALA A 148 -12.54 -29.96 38.46
C ALA A 148 -13.10 -29.37 39.76
N GLU A 149 -13.98 -30.11 40.44
CA GLU A 149 -14.52 -29.76 41.76
C GLU A 149 -13.77 -30.58 42.82
N ILE A 150 -13.13 -29.90 43.79
CA ILE A 150 -12.46 -30.55 44.93
C ILE A 150 -13.44 -30.58 46.11
N ARG A 151 -13.65 -31.75 46.70
CA ARG A 151 -14.45 -31.98 47.92
C ARG A 151 -13.59 -32.51 49.05
#